data_AF-A0A931U5Y1-F1
#
_entry.id   AF-A0A931U5Y1-F1
#
_cell.length_a   1.000
_cell.length_b   1.000
_cell.length_c   1.000
_cell.angle_alpha   90.00
_cell.angle_beta   90.00
_cell.angle_gamma   90.00
#
_symmetry.space_group_name_H-M   'P 1'
#
loop_
_entity.id
_entity.type
_entity.pdbx_description
1 polymer ?
#
loop_
_entity_poly.entity_id
_entity_poly.type
_entity_poly.pdbx_seq_one_letter_code
_entity_poly.pdbx_strand_id
1 'polypeptide(L)'
;MQAQVSGVLGRYTANKLGMYAWALHRLTGIGVIAFLLVHIIDTAFVMVGPELYNEAMALYKQPFFRPFEVALAAAVIYHALNGIRVTLIR
;
A
#
# COMPACT_ATOMS: atom_id res chain seq x y z
N MET A 1 -33.70 -24.26 -11.08
CA MET A 1 -33.45 -22.94 -11.69
C MET A 1 -32.91 -21.91 -10.69
N GLN A 2 -33.51 -21.72 -9.50
CA GLN A 2 -33.03 -20.73 -8.51
C GLN A 2 -31.60 -20.97 -7.97
N ALA A 3 -31.22 -22.22 -7.72
CA ALA A 3 -29.85 -22.57 -7.25
C ALA A 3 -28.74 -22.28 -8.30
N GLN A 4 -29.08 -22.26 -9.59
CA GLN A 4 -28.13 -21.95 -10.65
C GLN A 4 -27.86 -20.45 -10.74
N VAL A 5 -28.89 -19.61 -10.52
CA VAL A 5 -28.77 -18.15 -10.51
C VAL A 5 -27.95 -17.67 -9.30
N SER A 6 -28.18 -18.24 -8.11
CA SER A 6 -27.39 -17.92 -6.91
C SER A 6 -25.91 -18.32 -7.08
N GLY A 7 -25.64 -19.46 -7.72
CA GLY A 7 -24.28 -19.90 -8.04
C GLY A 7 -23.55 -19.01 -9.06
N VAL A 8 -24.27 -18.44 -10.03
CA VAL A 8 -23.71 -17.50 -11.01
C VAL A 8 -23.43 -16.14 -10.37
N LEU A 9 -24.35 -15.62 -9.55
CA LEU A 9 -24.17 -14.37 -8.83
C LEU A 9 -22.99 -14.44 -7.85
N GLY A 10 -22.84 -15.56 -7.12
CA GLY A 10 -21.73 -15.77 -6.19
C GLY A 10 -20.36 -15.82 -6.88
N ARG A 11 -20.25 -16.43 -8.07
CA ARG A 11 -18.99 -16.42 -8.85
C ARG A 11 -18.69 -15.04 -9.41
N TYR A 12 -19.71 -14.32 -9.86
CA TYR A 12 -19.55 -12.97 -10.40
C TYR A 12 -19.06 -11.97 -9.35
N THR A 13 -19.62 -12.01 -8.13
CA THR A 13 -19.14 -11.18 -7.02
C THR A 13 -17.73 -11.56 -6.58
N ALA A 14 -17.42 -12.87 -6.47
CA ALA A 14 -16.07 -13.33 -6.16
C ALA A 14 -15.03 -12.88 -7.21
N ASN A 15 -15.36 -12.96 -8.50
CA ASN A 15 -14.50 -12.49 -9.59
C ASN A 15 -14.26 -10.98 -9.50
N LYS A 16 -15.30 -10.19 -9.20
CA LYS A 16 -15.16 -8.74 -8.97
C LYS A 16 -14.23 -8.43 -7.80
N LEU A 17 -14.43 -9.08 -6.66
CA LEU A 17 -13.57 -8.91 -5.48
C LEU A 17 -12.11 -9.29 -5.79
N GLY A 18 -11.88 -10.34 -6.58
CA GLY A 18 -10.56 -10.71 -7.08
C GLY A 18 -9.91 -9.63 -7.95
N MET A 19 -10.68 -8.97 -8.81
CA MET A 19 -10.19 -7.85 -9.65
C MET A 19 -9.83 -6.63 -8.81
N TYR A 20 -10.63 -6.28 -7.80
CA TYR A 20 -10.28 -5.19 -6.89
C TYR A 20 -9.01 -5.50 -6.10
N ALA A 21 -8.87 -6.73 -5.57
CA ALA A 21 -7.68 -7.14 -4.85
C ALA A 21 -6.42 -7.09 -5.74
N TRP A 22 -6.56 -7.48 -7.01
CA TRP A 22 -5.47 -7.37 -7.99
C TRP A 22 -5.07 -5.91 -8.27
N ALA A 23 -6.06 -5.03 -8.49
CA ALA A 23 -5.82 -3.62 -8.79
C ALA A 23 -5.17 -2.91 -7.60
N LEU A 24 -5.72 -3.12 -6.39
CA LEU A 24 -5.18 -2.54 -5.16
C LEU A 24 -3.76 -3.02 -4.89
N HIS A 25 -3.44 -4.30 -5.10
CA HIS A 25 -2.08 -4.81 -4.85
C HIS A 25 -1.03 -4.13 -5.72
N ARG A 26 -1.36 -3.83 -6.98
CA ARG A 26 -0.49 -3.06 -7.89
C ARG A 26 -0.38 -1.61 -7.45
N LEU A 27 -1.51 -0.98 -7.13
CA LEU A 27 -1.55 0.40 -6.69
C LEU A 27 -0.72 0.61 -5.42
N THR A 28 -0.90 -0.25 -4.41
CA THR A 28 -0.09 -0.18 -3.19
C THR A 28 1.37 -0.50 -3.45
N GLY A 29 1.70 -1.42 -4.35
CA GLY A 29 3.08 -1.72 -4.74
C GLY A 29 3.80 -0.50 -5.34
N ILE A 30 3.13 0.25 -6.22
CA ILE A 30 3.65 1.51 -6.76
C ILE A 30 3.87 2.53 -5.63
N GLY A 31 2.91 2.64 -4.70
CA GLY A 31 3.04 3.50 -3.52
C GLY A 31 4.23 3.12 -2.64
N VAL A 32 4.45 1.83 -2.39
CA VAL A 32 5.59 1.34 -1.60
C VAL A 32 6.92 1.65 -2.28
N ILE A 33 7.03 1.43 -3.60
CA ILE A 33 8.27 1.74 -4.34
C ILE A 33 8.54 3.25 -4.30
N ALA A 34 7.51 4.08 -4.55
CA ALA A 34 7.66 5.54 -4.49
C ALA A 34 8.09 6.01 -3.09
N PHE A 35 7.48 5.45 -2.04
CA PHE A 35 7.88 5.70 -0.65
C PHE A 35 9.33 5.30 -0.41
N LEU A 36 9.77 4.10 -0.83
CA LEU A 36 11.13 3.64 -0.59
C LEU A 36 12.16 4.56 -1.25
N LEU A 37 11.89 5.09 -2.45
CA LEU A 37 12.78 6.05 -3.10
C LEU A 37 12.95 7.33 -2.27
N VAL A 38 11.84 7.95 -1.86
CA VAL A 38 11.85 9.17 -1.02
C VAL A 38 12.49 8.87 0.34
N HIS A 39 12.15 7.74 0.95
CA HIS A 39 12.65 7.32 2.25
C HIS A 39 14.17 7.15 2.26
N ILE A 40 14.73 6.54 1.22
CA ILE A 40 16.19 6.36 1.10
C ILE A 40 16.89 7.72 0.99
N ILE A 41 16.32 8.65 0.20
CA ILE A 41 16.90 9.99 0.04
C ILE A 41 16.86 10.78 1.36
N ASP A 42 15.69 10.84 2.00
CA ASP A 42 15.51 11.64 3.23
C ASP A 42 16.31 11.06 4.40
N THR A 43 16.42 9.73 4.50
CA THR A 43 17.28 9.10 5.51
C THR A 43 18.76 9.33 5.21
N ALA A 44 19.17 9.39 3.94
CA ALA A 44 20.55 9.70 3.56
C ALA A 44 20.98 11.13 3.96
N PHE A 45 20.06 12.07 4.19
CA PHE A 45 20.42 13.39 4.73
C PHE A 45 21.13 13.33 6.08
N VAL A 46 20.96 12.25 6.85
CA VAL A 46 21.75 12.01 8.07
C VAL A 46 23.26 12.02 7.81
N MET A 47 23.68 11.65 6.59
CA MET A 47 25.09 11.64 6.18
C MET A 47 25.60 13.01 5.75
N VAL A 48 24.71 13.93 5.38
CA VAL A 48 25.05 15.29 4.95
C VAL A 48 25.22 16.21 6.16
N GLY A 49 24.29 16.15 7.10
CA GLY A 49 24.36 16.92 8.33
C GLY A 49 23.03 16.99 9.08
N PRO A 50 23.09 17.32 10.38
CA PRO A 50 21.91 17.32 11.25
C PRO A 50 20.88 18.39 10.86
N GLU A 51 21.30 19.52 10.29
CA GLU A 51 20.40 20.60 9.89
C GLU A 51 19.40 20.15 8.81
N LEU A 52 19.91 19.62 7.70
CA LEU A 52 19.08 19.14 6.58
C LEU A 52 18.16 17.98 7.00
N TYR A 53 18.67 17.04 7.79
CA TYR A 53 17.86 15.93 8.31
C TYR A 53 16.74 16.44 9.24
N ASN A 54 17.05 17.36 10.14
CA ASN A 54 16.07 17.91 11.09
C ASN A 54 15.00 18.74 10.37
N GLU A 55 15.36 19.49 9.32
CA GLU A 55 14.41 20.23 8.49
C GLU A 55 13.43 19.28 7.78
N ALA A 56 13.94 18.22 7.13
CA ALA A 56 13.10 17.19 6.52
C ALA A 56 12.17 16.53 7.56
N MET A 57 12.67 16.20 8.74
CA MET A 57 11.86 15.63 9.82
C MET A 57 10.82 16.61 10.40
N ALA A 58 11.11 17.90 10.41
CA ALA A 58 10.16 18.92 10.87
C ALA A 58 8.93 19.02 9.96
N LEU A 59 9.11 18.80 8.65
CA LEU A 59 8.03 18.72 7.68
C LEU A 59 7.09 17.53 7.96
N TYR A 60 7.65 16.32 8.12
CA TYR A 60 6.85 15.11 8.34
C TYR A 60 6.11 15.09 9.67
N LYS A 61 6.59 15.80 10.69
CA LYS A 61 5.90 15.92 11.99
C LYS A 61 4.66 16.81 11.96
N GLN A 62 4.42 17.54 10.86
CA GLN A 62 3.24 18.38 10.74
C GLN A 62 1.96 17.54 10.74
N PRO A 63 0.87 17.98 11.39
CA PRO A 63 -0.39 17.24 11.44
C PRO A 63 -0.95 16.85 10.06
N PHE A 64 -0.63 17.64 9.04
CA PHE A 64 -1.01 17.39 7.65
C PHE A 64 -0.44 16.07 7.09
N PHE A 65 0.72 15.61 7.55
CA PHE A 65 1.34 14.37 7.07
C PHE A 65 0.80 13.10 7.76
N ARG A 66 0.19 13.22 8.94
CA ARG A 66 -0.32 12.07 9.71
C ARG A 66 -1.27 11.15 8.93
N PRO A 67 -2.24 11.66 8.13
CA PRO A 67 -3.09 10.79 7.32
C PRO A 67 -2.30 10.01 6.27
N PHE A 68 -1.24 10.60 5.70
CA PHE A 68 -0.39 9.95 4.72
C PHE A 68 0.45 8.84 5.34
N GLU A 69 0.96 9.04 6.56
CA GLU A 69 1.66 7.99 7.32
C GLU A 69 0.75 6.78 7.57
N VAL A 70 -0.50 7.02 8.00
CA VAL A 70 -1.50 5.96 8.23
C VAL A 70 -1.87 5.26 6.93
N ALA A 71 -2.12 6.01 5.85
CA ALA A 71 -2.44 5.45 4.54
C ALA A 71 -1.29 4.60 3.96
N LEU A 72 -0.05 5.08 4.12
CA LEU A 72 1.14 4.34 3.72
C LEU A 72 1.31 3.05 4.52
N ALA A 73 1.15 3.10 5.85
CA ALA A 73 1.21 1.92 6.71
C ALA A 73 0.15 0.88 6.28
N ALA A 74 -1.09 1.33 6.04
CA ALA A 74 -2.16 0.47 5.53
C ALA A 74 -1.81 -0.13 4.15
N ALA A 75 -1.23 0.67 3.24
CA ALA A 75 -0.81 0.21 1.92
C ALA A 75 0.29 -0.87 2.00
N VAL A 76 1.30 -0.69 2.84
CA VAL A 76 2.38 -1.67 3.08
C VAL A 76 1.81 -2.98 3.64
N ILE A 77 0.99 -2.90 4.69
CA ILE A 77 0.36 -4.08 5.32
C ILE A 77 -0.49 -4.84 4.31
N TYR A 78 -1.36 -4.12 3.58
CA TYR A 78 -2.19 -4.72 2.56
C TYR A 78 -1.35 -5.36 1.43
N HIS A 79 -0.32 -4.66 0.95
CA HIS A 79 0.55 -5.17 -0.11
C HIS A 79 1.24 -6.48 0.31
N ALA A 80 1.79 -6.53 1.52
CA ALA A 80 2.44 -7.71 2.07
C ALA A 80 1.47 -8.88 2.25
N LEU A 81 0.32 -8.65 2.90
CA LEU A 81 -0.67 -9.70 3.17
C LEU A 81 -1.29 -10.25 1.88
N ASN A 82 -1.67 -9.38 0.93
CA ASN A 82 -2.19 -9.84 -0.36
C ASN A 82 -1.09 -10.49 -1.22
N GLY A 83 0.17 -10.04 -1.09
CA GLY A 83 1.33 -10.70 -1.70
C GLY A 83 1.48 -12.15 -1.22
N ILE A 84 1.44 -12.38 0.10
CA ILE A 84 1.46 -13.72 0.69
C ILE A 84 0.29 -14.57 0.16
N ARG A 85 -0.93 -14.03 0.16
CA ARG A 85 -2.11 -14.71 -0.41
C ARG A 85 -1.86 -15.13 -1.85
N VAL A 86 -1.33 -14.24 -2.68
CA VAL A 86 -1.04 -14.54 -4.09
C VAL A 86 0.01 -15.63 -4.19
N THR A 87 1.09 -15.59 -3.41
CA THR A 87 2.14 -16.62 -3.43
C THR A 87 1.65 -18.00 -2.98
N LEU A 88 0.72 -18.06 -2.02
CA LEU A 88 0.23 -19.33 -1.48
C LEU A 88 -0.92 -19.94 -2.28
N ILE A 89 -1.73 -19.13 -2.96
CA ILE A 89 -2.97 -19.57 -3.62
C ILE A 89 -2.86 -19.57 -5.15
N ARG A 90 -1.97 -18.78 -5.74
CA ARG A 90 -1.61 -18.98 -7.15
C ARG A 90 -0.63 -20.13 -7.29
#